data_AF-A0A9E1X217-F1
#
_entry.id   AF-A0A9E1X217-F1
#
_cell.length_a   1.000
_cell.length_b   1.000
_cell.length_c   1.000
_cell.angle_alpha   90.00
_cell.angle_beta   90.00
_cell.angle_gamma   90.00
#
_symmetry.space_group_name_H-M   'P 1'
#
loop_
_entity.id
_entity.type
_entity.pdbx_description
1 polymer ?
#
loop_
_entity_poly.entity_id
_entity_poly.type
_entity_poly.pdbx_seq_one_letter_code
_entity_poly.pdbx_strand_id
1 'polypeptide(L)'
;MTDAAEPQHPCPIPVAELIDLERHPVDRPDSPLYAALVAETRAKLDDDGCAVISQFLHDEALPVMSAEIRGIRPFLHESTIHINPYFSEGDPLLPKDHAINTFAERSGGFIPRDAFAATSAIDAVYQWPPLLAFIADCLDLPEIHCYADPLAGLTINALDPGQQFAWHYDTNDYAVTILVDEASEGGLFQYSPNIRTAGDENFDCVRSCQDEDLTMVRTLQLRSGDLQIFRGRFSLHRVTKVATDSPARHTAVF
;
A
#
# COMPACT_ATOMS: atom_id res chain seq x y z
N MET A 1 36.76 12.73 8.76
CA MET A 1 35.47 12.40 9.40
C MET A 1 35.21 10.95 9.07
N THR A 2 35.06 10.12 10.09
CA THR A 2 34.85 8.68 9.94
C THR A 2 33.54 8.46 9.21
N ASP A 3 33.65 7.96 7.98
CA ASP A 3 32.57 7.39 7.19
C ASP A 3 32.14 6.11 7.92
N ALA A 4 31.26 6.27 8.92
CA ALA A 4 30.63 5.14 9.57
C ALA A 4 29.63 4.62 8.54
N ALA A 5 30.06 3.64 7.74
CA ALA A 5 29.18 2.92 6.83
C ALA A 5 27.90 2.57 7.59
N GLU A 6 26.76 3.03 7.09
CA GLU A 6 25.47 2.70 7.69
C GLU A 6 25.37 1.19 7.87
N PRO A 7 24.87 0.71 9.03
CA PRO A 7 24.80 -0.71 9.29
C PRO A 7 23.92 -1.36 8.22
N GLN A 8 24.55 -2.17 7.38
CA GLN A 8 23.87 -2.91 6.33
C GLN A 8 22.88 -3.90 6.96
N HIS A 9 21.66 -3.93 6.44
CA HIS A 9 20.63 -4.87 6.88
C HIS A 9 21.17 -6.32 6.78
N PRO A 10 20.97 -7.20 7.79
CA PRO A 10 21.58 -8.53 7.81
C PRO A 10 20.86 -9.55 6.90
N CYS A 11 20.07 -9.08 5.93
CA CYS A 11 19.44 -9.96 4.95
C CYS A 11 20.55 -10.61 4.11
N PRO A 12 20.52 -11.94 3.92
CA PRO A 12 21.55 -12.64 3.15
C PRO A 12 21.47 -12.36 1.64
N ILE A 13 20.35 -11.80 1.16
CA ILE A 13 20.14 -11.45 -0.24
C ILE A 13 20.38 -9.94 -0.37
N PRO A 14 21.27 -9.47 -1.25
CA PRO A 14 21.41 -8.06 -1.54
C PRO A 14 20.09 -7.48 -2.04
N VAL A 15 19.64 -6.34 -1.48
CA VAL A 15 18.38 -5.71 -1.90
C VAL A 15 18.36 -5.39 -3.40
N ALA A 16 19.52 -5.05 -3.97
CA ALA A 16 19.70 -4.82 -5.40
C ALA A 16 19.40 -6.06 -6.29
N GLU A 17 19.40 -7.27 -5.73
CA GLU A 17 19.00 -8.51 -6.43
C GLU A 17 17.49 -8.80 -6.27
N LEU A 18 16.79 -8.11 -5.37
CA LEU A 18 15.34 -8.26 -5.15
C LEU A 18 14.51 -7.33 -6.05
N ILE A 19 15.11 -6.23 -6.52
CA ILE A 19 14.46 -5.17 -7.31
C ILE A 19 15.01 -5.21 -8.74
N ASP A 20 14.15 -5.05 -9.75
CA ASP A 20 14.56 -4.94 -11.15
C ASP A 20 15.20 -3.57 -11.42
N LEU A 21 16.46 -3.41 -11.04
CA LEU A 21 17.24 -2.16 -11.21
C LEU A 21 17.68 -1.90 -12.65
N GLU A 22 17.53 -2.87 -13.55
CA GLU A 22 17.71 -2.64 -14.97
C GLU A 22 16.54 -1.84 -15.54
N ARG A 23 15.32 -2.19 -15.11
CA ARG A 23 14.09 -1.48 -15.49
C ARG A 23 13.85 -0.23 -14.66
N HIS A 24 14.11 -0.30 -13.35
CA HIS A 24 13.80 0.75 -12.38
C HIS A 24 15.07 1.13 -11.60
N PRO A 25 15.96 1.98 -12.18
CA PRO A 25 17.28 2.25 -11.63
C PRO A 25 17.24 3.22 -10.43
N VAL A 26 16.47 2.88 -9.39
CA VAL A 26 16.25 3.67 -8.18
C VAL A 26 17.53 3.88 -7.35
N ASP A 27 18.58 3.11 -7.63
CA ASP A 27 19.92 3.22 -7.03
C ASP A 27 20.87 4.18 -7.76
N ARG A 28 20.42 4.80 -8.87
CA ARG A 28 21.25 5.64 -9.74
C ARG A 28 20.66 7.05 -9.86
N PRO A 29 20.65 7.85 -8.77
CA PRO A 29 19.99 9.16 -8.73
C PRO A 29 20.52 10.15 -9.79
N ASP A 30 21.80 10.02 -10.15
CA ASP A 30 22.43 10.88 -11.16
C ASP A 30 22.12 10.46 -12.62
N SER A 31 21.37 9.38 -12.83
CA SER A 31 21.10 8.85 -14.16
C SER A 31 19.88 9.51 -14.83
N PRO A 32 19.89 9.69 -16.17
CA PRO A 32 18.72 10.19 -16.89
C PRO A 32 17.48 9.27 -16.76
N LEU A 33 17.70 7.96 -16.59
CA LEU A 33 16.63 6.99 -16.42
C LEU A 33 15.94 7.14 -15.05
N TYR A 34 16.69 7.39 -13.98
CA TYR A 34 16.14 7.71 -12.67
C TYR A 34 15.29 8.99 -12.74
N ALA A 35 15.83 10.06 -13.31
CA ALA A 35 15.10 11.33 -13.45
C ALA A 35 13.80 11.17 -14.26
N ALA A 36 13.81 10.35 -15.31
CA ALA A 36 12.62 10.03 -16.09
C ALA A 36 11.58 9.24 -15.27
N LEU A 37 12.02 8.25 -14.49
CA LEU A 37 11.14 7.46 -13.62
C LEU A 37 10.49 8.33 -12.53
N VAL A 38 11.25 9.23 -11.90
CA VAL A 38 10.72 10.20 -10.93
C VAL A 38 9.69 11.12 -11.59
N ALA A 39 10.00 11.66 -12.78
CA ALA A 39 9.10 12.55 -13.51
C ALA A 39 7.79 11.86 -13.90
N GLU A 40 7.85 10.60 -14.39
CA GLU A 40 6.66 9.80 -14.70
C GLU A 40 5.83 9.53 -13.44
N THR A 41 6.48 9.15 -12.34
CA THR A 41 5.83 8.84 -11.08
C THR A 41 5.13 10.08 -10.51
N ARG A 42 5.81 11.24 -10.51
CA ARG A 42 5.23 12.53 -10.13
C ARG A 42 4.01 12.88 -10.98
N ALA A 43 4.11 12.74 -12.30
CA ALA A 43 3.00 13.05 -13.21
C ALA A 43 1.74 12.21 -12.90
N LYS A 44 1.90 10.92 -12.55
CA LYS A 44 0.78 10.06 -12.14
C LYS A 44 0.21 10.49 -10.78
N LEU A 45 1.07 10.78 -9.81
CA LEU A 45 0.65 11.27 -8.49
C LEU A 45 -0.07 12.63 -8.56
N ASP A 46 0.29 13.47 -9.52
CA ASP A 46 -0.35 14.77 -9.73
C ASP A 46 -1.68 14.67 -10.49
N ASP A 47 -1.86 13.66 -11.35
CA ASP A 47 -3.13 13.42 -12.06
C ASP A 47 -4.23 12.93 -11.12
N ASP A 48 -3.98 11.82 -10.40
CA ASP A 48 -5.01 11.16 -9.58
C ASP A 48 -4.52 10.66 -8.22
N GLY A 49 -3.32 11.05 -7.79
CA GLY A 49 -2.80 10.67 -6.47
C GLY A 49 -2.35 9.23 -6.36
N CYS A 50 -2.24 8.48 -7.47
CA CYS A 50 -1.79 7.10 -7.47
C CYS A 50 -0.74 6.85 -8.55
N ALA A 51 0.41 6.30 -8.17
CA ALA A 51 1.41 5.81 -9.12
C ALA A 51 1.69 4.33 -8.88
N VAL A 52 1.71 3.56 -9.97
CA VAL A 52 2.13 2.16 -9.98
C VAL A 52 3.40 2.04 -10.82
N ILE A 53 4.41 1.43 -10.22
CA ILE A 53 5.68 1.05 -10.83
C ILE A 53 5.62 -0.47 -11.00
N SER A 54 5.20 -0.90 -12.19
CA SER A 54 4.91 -2.30 -12.44
C SER A 54 6.16 -3.15 -12.51
N GLN A 55 6.07 -4.39 -11.99
CA GLN A 55 7.20 -5.33 -11.93
C GLN A 55 8.43 -4.66 -11.30
N PHE A 56 8.23 -4.03 -10.15
CA PHE A 56 9.30 -3.40 -9.39
C PHE A 56 10.24 -4.44 -8.78
N LEU A 57 9.67 -5.50 -8.22
CA LEU A 57 10.43 -6.66 -7.77
C LEU A 57 10.80 -7.58 -8.95
N HIS A 58 11.95 -8.25 -8.81
CA HIS A 58 12.28 -9.40 -9.65
C HIS A 58 11.32 -10.57 -9.39
N ASP A 59 10.98 -11.33 -10.43
CA ASP A 59 10.15 -12.52 -10.31
C ASP A 59 10.76 -13.55 -9.35
N GLU A 60 12.10 -13.62 -9.27
CA GLU A 60 12.85 -14.47 -8.37
C GLU A 60 12.72 -14.07 -6.89
N ALA A 61 12.41 -12.80 -6.61
CA ALA A 61 12.20 -12.29 -5.24
C ALA A 61 10.84 -12.72 -4.68
N LEU A 62 9.83 -12.88 -5.53
CA LEU A 62 8.45 -13.16 -5.12
C LEU A 62 8.31 -14.45 -4.31
N PRO A 63 8.87 -15.62 -4.73
CA PRO A 63 8.81 -16.84 -3.92
C PRO A 63 9.46 -16.70 -2.54
N VAL A 64 10.54 -15.92 -2.44
CA VAL A 64 11.25 -15.68 -1.17
C VAL A 64 10.36 -14.88 -0.22
N MET A 65 9.85 -13.73 -0.69
CA MET A 65 8.98 -12.86 0.11
C MET A 65 7.66 -13.55 0.49
N SER A 66 7.06 -14.27 -0.46
CA SER A 66 5.84 -15.07 -0.22
C SER A 66 6.07 -16.18 0.82
N ALA A 67 7.24 -16.83 0.81
CA ALA A 67 7.61 -17.82 1.82
C ALA A 67 7.81 -17.20 3.21
N GLU A 68 8.41 -16.01 3.26
CA GLU A 68 8.57 -15.23 4.48
C GLU A 68 7.21 -14.89 5.11
N ILE A 69 6.27 -14.35 4.33
CA ILE A 69 4.90 -14.04 4.78
C ILE A 69 4.21 -15.29 5.33
N ARG A 70 4.30 -16.42 4.62
CA ARG A 70 3.76 -17.70 5.12
C ARG A 70 4.39 -18.13 6.44
N GLY A 71 5.68 -17.91 6.62
CA GLY A 71 6.41 -18.23 7.84
C GLY A 71 5.96 -17.41 9.05
N ILE A 72 5.61 -16.14 8.84
CA ILE A 72 5.14 -15.23 9.90
C ILE A 72 3.62 -15.18 10.04
N ARG A 73 2.87 -15.97 9.25
CA ARG A 73 1.40 -16.05 9.32
C ARG A 73 0.83 -16.34 10.72
N PRO A 74 1.48 -17.11 11.63
CA PRO A 74 0.97 -17.27 12.99
C PRO A 74 0.81 -15.97 13.79
N PHE A 75 1.43 -14.87 13.35
CA PHE A 75 1.30 -13.53 13.96
C PHE A 75 0.21 -12.67 13.31
N LEU A 76 -0.58 -13.23 12.39
CA LEU A 76 -1.69 -12.53 11.75
C LEU A 76 -2.79 -12.20 12.76
N HIS A 77 -3.12 -10.91 12.86
CA HIS A 77 -4.24 -10.42 13.65
C HIS A 77 -5.43 -10.15 12.74
N GLU A 78 -6.37 -11.10 12.70
CA GLU A 78 -7.57 -11.01 11.86
C GLU A 78 -8.76 -10.41 12.61
N SER A 79 -9.62 -9.72 11.88
CA SER A 79 -10.86 -9.15 12.40
C SER A 79 -11.93 -9.13 11.33
N THR A 80 -13.20 -9.20 11.73
CA THR A 80 -14.35 -8.89 10.88
C THR A 80 -15.19 -7.86 11.61
N ILE A 81 -15.21 -6.65 11.08
CA ILE A 81 -15.87 -5.48 11.68
C ILE A 81 -16.63 -4.71 10.62
N HIS A 82 -17.59 -3.90 11.03
CA HIS A 82 -18.27 -2.98 10.14
C HIS A 82 -17.72 -1.58 10.35
N ILE A 83 -17.27 -0.93 9.28
CA ILE A 83 -16.68 0.40 9.31
C ILE A 83 -17.42 1.34 8.35
N ASN A 84 -17.45 2.63 8.68
CA ASN A 84 -17.68 3.69 7.70
C ASN A 84 -16.32 4.20 7.17
N PRO A 85 -16.31 5.03 6.10
CA PRO A 85 -15.05 5.50 5.52
C PRO A 85 -14.13 6.31 6.44
N TYR A 86 -14.63 6.71 7.61
CA TYR A 86 -13.98 7.60 8.56
C TYR A 86 -13.52 6.87 9.83
N PHE A 87 -13.76 5.55 9.93
CA PHE A 87 -13.53 4.75 11.14
C PHE A 87 -14.19 5.35 12.40
N SER A 88 -15.37 5.97 12.26
CA SER A 88 -16.11 6.59 13.37
C SER A 88 -17.29 5.74 13.83
N GLU A 89 -17.88 6.08 14.97
CA GLU A 89 -19.08 5.41 15.52
C GLU A 89 -20.39 5.82 14.81
N GLY A 90 -20.31 6.66 13.77
CA GLY A 90 -21.46 7.28 13.13
C GLY A 90 -21.89 8.59 13.83
N ASP A 91 -22.98 9.19 13.37
CA ASP A 91 -23.60 10.37 13.97
C ASP A 91 -25.12 10.21 14.03
N PRO A 92 -25.72 10.07 15.24
CA PRO A 92 -27.17 9.90 15.38
C PRO A 92 -28.00 11.13 15.00
N LEU A 93 -27.37 12.29 14.81
CA LEU A 93 -28.02 13.51 14.33
C LEU A 93 -28.17 13.54 12.79
N LEU A 94 -27.45 12.67 12.08
CA LEU A 94 -27.51 12.57 10.63
C LEU A 94 -28.48 11.46 10.17
N PRO A 95 -29.00 11.54 8.94
CA PRO A 95 -29.80 10.47 8.35
C PRO A 95 -29.09 9.11 8.36
N LYS A 96 -29.86 8.01 8.38
CA LYS A 96 -29.31 6.64 8.40
C LYS A 96 -28.52 6.30 7.13
N ASP A 97 -28.91 6.89 6.01
CA ASP A 97 -28.29 6.76 4.69
C ASP A 97 -27.21 7.83 4.44
N HIS A 98 -26.83 8.60 5.47
CA HIS A 98 -25.69 9.50 5.38
C HIS A 98 -24.39 8.69 5.27
N ALA A 99 -23.37 9.22 4.57
CA ALA A 99 -22.10 8.52 4.34
C ALA A 99 -21.40 8.07 5.64
N ILE A 100 -21.45 8.91 6.68
CA ILE A 100 -20.95 8.63 8.04
C ILE A 100 -21.72 7.48 8.72
N ASN A 101 -23.01 7.30 8.40
CA ASN A 101 -23.88 6.28 9.00
C ASN A 101 -24.01 5.01 8.14
N THR A 102 -23.30 4.96 7.02
CA THR A 102 -23.29 3.82 6.11
C THR A 102 -22.06 2.97 6.39
N PHE A 103 -22.29 1.76 6.90
CA PHE A 103 -21.24 0.83 7.30
C PHE A 103 -21.15 -0.35 6.35
N ALA A 104 -19.93 -0.77 6.03
CA ALA A 104 -19.63 -1.96 5.24
C ALA A 104 -18.67 -2.87 6.00
N GLU A 105 -18.75 -4.18 5.70
CA GLU A 105 -17.84 -5.16 6.27
C GLU A 105 -16.40 -4.88 5.82
N ARG A 106 -15.50 -4.75 6.78
CA ARG A 106 -14.06 -4.93 6.63
C ARG A 106 -13.68 -6.26 7.26
N SER A 107 -12.99 -7.11 6.51
CA SER A 107 -12.50 -8.41 6.94
C SER A 107 -11.04 -8.62 6.53
N GLY A 108 -10.35 -9.53 7.21
CA GLY A 108 -8.92 -9.79 7.04
C GLY A 108 -8.08 -9.23 8.18
N GLY A 109 -6.77 -9.17 7.96
CA GLY A 109 -5.84 -8.93 9.05
C GLY A 109 -4.54 -8.25 8.65
N PHE A 110 -3.76 -7.96 9.69
CA PHE A 110 -2.43 -7.41 9.57
C PHE A 110 -1.42 -8.28 10.33
N ILE A 111 -0.26 -8.49 9.73
CA ILE A 111 0.92 -9.01 10.41
C ILE A 111 1.83 -7.82 10.74
N PRO A 112 2.17 -7.58 12.02
CA PRO A 112 3.01 -6.45 12.43
C PRO A 112 4.50 -6.64 12.08
N ARG A 113 5.27 -5.55 12.06
CA ARG A 113 6.70 -5.55 11.72
C ARG A 113 7.56 -6.42 12.66
N ASP A 114 7.24 -6.47 13.94
CA ASP A 114 7.99 -7.27 14.93
C ASP A 114 7.85 -8.79 14.74
N ALA A 115 6.97 -9.25 13.85
CA ALA A 115 6.88 -10.65 13.45
C ALA A 115 8.00 -11.06 12.49
N PHE A 116 8.65 -10.11 11.81
CA PHE A 116 9.69 -10.40 10.82
C PHE A 116 11.00 -10.80 11.49
N ALA A 117 11.70 -11.75 10.87
CA ALA A 117 13.07 -12.06 11.27
C ALA A 117 13.98 -10.88 10.91
N ALA A 118 15.04 -10.67 11.70
CA ALA A 118 16.04 -9.63 11.41
C ALA A 118 16.67 -9.77 10.02
N THR A 119 16.67 -10.98 9.43
CA THR A 119 17.20 -11.26 8.09
C THR A 119 16.16 -11.12 6.98
N SER A 120 14.99 -10.54 7.28
CA SER A 120 13.86 -10.46 6.35
C SER A 120 14.22 -9.73 5.05
N ALA A 121 13.77 -10.26 3.92
CA ALA A 121 13.93 -9.62 2.62
C ALA A 121 12.99 -8.42 2.47
N ILE A 122 11.76 -8.51 2.99
CA ILE A 122 10.76 -7.43 2.94
C ILE A 122 11.20 -6.26 3.82
N ASP A 123 11.67 -6.50 5.05
CA ASP A 123 12.19 -5.47 5.96
C ASP A 123 13.49 -4.84 5.43
N ALA A 124 14.29 -5.60 4.68
CA ALA A 124 15.48 -5.08 4.01
C ALA A 124 15.12 -4.09 2.89
N VAL A 125 14.12 -4.41 2.05
CA VAL A 125 13.62 -3.51 1.01
C VAL A 125 13.03 -2.24 1.64
N TYR A 126 12.19 -2.40 2.67
CA TYR A 126 11.55 -1.30 3.39
C TYR A 126 12.57 -0.27 3.92
N GLN A 127 13.70 -0.74 4.45
CA GLN A 127 14.75 0.11 5.03
C GLN A 127 15.83 0.53 4.03
N TRP A 128 15.70 0.18 2.74
CA TRP A 128 16.78 0.38 1.79
C TRP A 128 16.94 1.86 1.40
N PRO A 129 18.08 2.53 1.70
CA PRO A 129 18.21 3.97 1.49
C PRO A 129 17.95 4.46 0.06
N PRO A 130 18.36 3.75 -1.01
CA PRO A 130 18.00 4.13 -2.38
C PRO A 130 16.50 4.17 -2.65
N LEU A 131 15.73 3.23 -2.08
CA LEU A 131 14.27 3.26 -2.23
C LEU A 131 13.67 4.45 -1.47
N LEU A 132 14.12 4.73 -0.25
CA LEU A 132 13.66 5.88 0.53
C LEU A 132 13.93 7.21 -0.18
N ALA A 133 15.14 7.37 -0.73
CA ALA A 133 15.52 8.54 -1.53
C ALA A 133 14.65 8.67 -2.79
N PHE A 134 14.43 7.57 -3.51
CA PHE A 134 13.54 7.54 -4.68
C PHE A 134 12.10 7.93 -4.34
N ILE A 135 11.53 7.42 -3.25
CA ILE A 135 10.17 7.78 -2.82
C ILE A 135 10.13 9.26 -2.40
N ALA A 136 11.16 9.78 -1.72
CA ALA A 136 11.27 11.18 -1.34
C ALA A 136 11.25 12.09 -2.58
N ASP A 137 12.06 11.75 -3.58
CA ASP A 137 12.05 12.44 -4.87
C ASP A 137 10.69 12.33 -5.55
N CYS A 138 10.04 11.17 -5.58
CA CYS A 138 8.71 11.03 -6.19
C CYS A 138 7.62 11.87 -5.50
N LEU A 139 7.74 12.11 -4.20
CA LEU A 139 6.79 12.89 -3.41
C LEU A 139 7.17 14.37 -3.26
N ASP A 140 8.31 14.79 -3.81
CA ASP A 140 8.88 16.13 -3.65
C ASP A 140 9.14 16.50 -2.17
N LEU A 141 9.64 15.52 -1.43
CA LEU A 141 10.01 15.66 -0.03
C LEU A 141 11.54 15.72 0.11
N PRO A 142 12.08 16.50 1.06
CA PRO A 142 13.52 16.59 1.28
C PRO A 142 14.12 15.26 1.75
N GLU A 143 13.36 14.47 2.51
CA GLU A 143 13.78 13.18 3.07
C GLU A 143 12.54 12.39 3.51
N ILE A 144 12.66 11.05 3.52
CA ILE A 144 11.69 10.13 4.12
C ILE A 144 12.42 9.19 5.06
N HIS A 145 11.79 8.88 6.19
CA HIS A 145 12.29 7.91 7.15
C HIS A 145 11.29 6.77 7.33
N CYS A 146 11.82 5.58 7.61
CA CYS A 146 11.00 4.47 8.09
C CYS A 146 10.28 4.86 9.39
N TYR A 147 9.00 4.52 9.49
CA TYR A 147 8.24 4.75 10.71
C TYR A 147 8.80 3.88 11.85
N ALA A 148 9.08 4.53 12.98
CA ALA A 148 9.81 3.94 14.11
C ALA A 148 8.98 2.96 14.96
N ASP A 149 7.66 2.93 14.77
CA ASP A 149 6.78 2.01 15.48
C ASP A 149 7.08 0.55 15.06
N PRO A 150 7.45 -0.34 16.00
CA PRO A 150 7.79 -1.73 15.71
C PRO A 150 6.59 -2.59 15.31
N LEU A 151 5.36 -2.07 15.41
CA LEU A 151 4.14 -2.74 14.97
C LEU A 151 3.64 -2.16 13.65
N ALA A 152 3.62 -0.83 13.54
CA ALA A 152 2.95 -0.13 12.45
C ALA A 152 3.87 0.29 11.29
N GLY A 153 5.20 0.24 11.45
CA GLY A 153 6.10 0.75 10.41
C GLY A 153 6.16 -0.08 9.15
N LEU A 154 6.05 -1.41 9.26
CA LEU A 154 5.89 -2.33 8.12
C LEU A 154 4.80 -3.32 8.51
N THR A 155 3.80 -3.49 7.66
CA THR A 155 2.78 -4.51 7.91
C THR A 155 2.50 -5.34 6.68
N ILE A 156 2.06 -6.58 6.86
CA ILE A 156 1.42 -7.32 5.78
C ILE A 156 -0.08 -7.19 5.94
N ASN A 157 -0.74 -6.53 5.00
CA ASN A 157 -2.18 -6.66 4.85
C ASN A 157 -2.49 -8.01 4.18
N ALA A 158 -3.21 -8.87 4.89
CA ALA A 158 -3.61 -10.18 4.41
C ALA A 158 -5.14 -10.24 4.22
N LEU A 159 -5.56 -10.60 3.01
CA LEU A 159 -6.94 -10.88 2.66
C LEU A 159 -7.04 -12.31 2.12
N ASP A 160 -7.55 -13.21 2.96
CA ASP A 160 -7.93 -14.56 2.58
C ASP A 160 -9.18 -14.57 1.68
N PRO A 161 -9.49 -15.70 1.02
CA PRO A 161 -10.68 -15.82 0.18
C PRO A 161 -11.97 -15.44 0.90
N GLY A 162 -12.77 -14.58 0.26
CA GLY A 162 -14.00 -14.02 0.82
C GLY A 162 -13.81 -12.75 1.66
N GLN A 163 -12.58 -12.34 1.97
CA GLN A 163 -12.30 -11.13 2.75
C GLN A 163 -12.15 -9.89 1.86
N GLN A 164 -12.35 -8.71 2.46
CA GLN A 164 -12.29 -7.42 1.76
C GLN A 164 -11.85 -6.28 2.69
N PHE A 165 -11.34 -5.19 2.10
CA PHE A 165 -11.13 -3.94 2.82
C PHE A 165 -12.11 -2.90 2.30
N ALA A 166 -13.14 -2.59 3.10
CA ALA A 166 -14.18 -1.61 2.76
C ALA A 166 -13.63 -0.21 2.45
N TRP A 167 -14.48 0.61 1.82
CA TRP A 167 -14.22 2.03 1.55
C TRP A 167 -13.72 2.77 2.80
N HIS A 168 -12.57 3.42 2.69
CA HIS A 168 -11.97 4.21 3.75
C HIS A 168 -11.05 5.31 3.21
N TYR A 169 -10.63 6.19 4.12
CA TYR A 169 -9.54 7.12 3.92
C TYR A 169 -8.35 6.73 4.79
N ASP A 170 -7.15 7.09 4.32
CA ASP A 170 -5.95 6.99 5.15
C ASP A 170 -5.85 8.17 6.10
N THR A 171 -5.20 7.92 7.24
CA THR A 171 -4.79 9.00 8.16
C THR A 171 -3.47 9.65 7.71
N ASN A 172 -2.61 8.88 7.04
CA ASN A 172 -1.32 9.32 6.52
C ASN A 172 -1.49 10.11 5.21
N ASP A 173 -0.51 10.96 4.89
CA ASP A 173 -0.53 11.75 3.64
C ASP A 173 -0.34 10.87 2.39
N TYR A 174 0.41 9.77 2.55
CA TYR A 174 0.59 8.75 1.53
C TYR A 174 0.86 7.38 2.17
N ALA A 175 0.74 6.34 1.36
CA ALA A 175 1.18 4.98 1.65
C ALA A 175 2.04 4.46 0.50
N VAL A 176 3.04 3.64 0.82
CA VAL A 176 3.80 2.89 -0.18
C VAL A 176 3.51 1.41 0.04
N THR A 177 3.17 0.69 -1.03
CA THR A 177 2.86 -0.73 -0.92
C THR A 177 3.54 -1.54 -2.00
N ILE A 178 3.82 -2.80 -1.69
CA ILE A 178 4.26 -3.80 -2.67
C ILE A 178 3.31 -4.99 -2.59
N LEU A 179 2.70 -5.36 -3.72
CA LEU A 179 1.90 -6.57 -3.79
C LEU A 179 2.82 -7.78 -3.92
N VAL A 180 2.77 -8.71 -2.96
CA VAL A 180 3.63 -9.91 -2.98
C VAL A 180 2.86 -11.09 -3.55
N ASP A 181 1.69 -11.39 -2.97
CA ASP A 181 0.80 -12.45 -3.45
C ASP A 181 -0.48 -11.80 -4.01
N GLU A 182 -0.74 -11.99 -5.31
CA GLU A 182 -1.97 -11.51 -5.96
C GLU A 182 -3.13 -12.50 -5.82
N ALA A 183 -4.35 -11.97 -5.74
CA ALA A 183 -5.57 -12.76 -5.93
C ALA A 183 -5.80 -13.03 -7.43
N SER A 184 -6.31 -14.20 -7.79
CA SER A 184 -6.65 -14.52 -9.18
C SER A 184 -7.94 -13.83 -9.62
N GLU A 185 -8.88 -13.62 -8.69
CA GLU A 185 -10.12 -12.89 -8.91
C GLU A 185 -10.49 -12.09 -7.64
N GLY A 186 -11.04 -10.90 -7.84
CA GLY A 186 -11.26 -9.96 -6.75
C GLY A 186 -9.96 -9.33 -6.25
N GLY A 187 -9.94 -8.83 -5.03
CA GLY A 187 -8.75 -8.16 -4.47
C GLY A 187 -8.29 -6.91 -5.25
N LEU A 188 -9.18 -6.32 -6.04
CA LEU A 188 -8.89 -5.15 -6.88
C LEU A 188 -8.80 -3.91 -6.01
N PHE A 189 -7.83 -3.05 -6.29
CA PHE A 189 -7.72 -1.77 -5.62
C PHE A 189 -8.62 -0.76 -6.34
N GLN A 190 -9.58 -0.19 -5.63
CA GLN A 190 -10.51 0.80 -6.17
C GLN A 190 -10.41 2.10 -5.41
N TYR A 191 -10.42 3.23 -6.12
CA TYR A 191 -10.33 4.54 -5.48
C TYR A 191 -11.03 5.64 -6.29
N SER A 192 -11.54 6.65 -5.59
CA SER A 192 -11.99 7.92 -6.16
C SER A 192 -11.00 9.01 -5.77
N PRO A 193 -10.18 9.51 -6.70
CA PRO A 193 -9.07 10.41 -6.40
C PRO A 193 -9.56 11.79 -5.96
N ASN A 194 -8.96 12.33 -4.90
CA ASN A 194 -9.23 13.69 -4.40
C ASN A 194 -10.73 14.02 -4.29
N ILE A 195 -11.54 13.03 -3.91
CA ILE A 195 -13.00 13.15 -3.81
C ILE A 195 -13.41 14.19 -2.76
N ARG A 196 -12.54 14.44 -1.77
CA ARG A 196 -12.73 15.43 -0.70
C ARG A 196 -11.57 16.41 -0.62
N THR A 197 -11.77 17.53 0.07
CA THR A 197 -10.72 18.52 0.36
C THR A 197 -10.69 18.86 1.85
N ALA A 198 -9.68 19.63 2.27
CA ALA A 198 -9.62 20.14 3.63
C ALA A 198 -10.83 21.06 3.91
N GLY A 199 -11.79 20.59 4.72
CA GLY A 199 -12.98 21.33 5.10
C GLY A 199 -14.24 21.00 4.28
N ASP A 200 -14.14 20.15 3.27
CA ASP A 200 -15.29 19.62 2.53
C ASP A 200 -15.12 18.12 2.28
N GLU A 201 -15.93 17.32 2.98
CA GLU A 201 -15.91 15.86 2.90
C GLU A 201 -16.60 15.30 1.65
N ASN A 202 -17.36 16.12 0.92
CA ASN A 202 -18.11 15.72 -0.26
C ASN A 202 -18.97 14.45 -0.03
N PHE A 203 -19.81 14.48 1.01
CA PHE A 203 -20.59 13.32 1.46
C PHE A 203 -21.51 12.73 0.37
N ASP A 204 -21.99 13.54 -0.57
CA ASP A 204 -22.83 13.07 -1.68
C ASP A 204 -22.05 12.17 -2.65
N CYS A 205 -20.81 12.53 -3.01
CA CYS A 205 -19.96 11.67 -3.83
C CYS A 205 -19.52 10.43 -3.06
N VAL A 206 -19.17 10.57 -1.77
CA VAL A 206 -18.82 9.41 -0.93
C VAL A 206 -19.99 8.41 -0.86
N ARG A 207 -21.22 8.91 -0.65
CA ARG A 207 -22.43 8.08 -0.67
C ARG A 207 -22.60 7.38 -2.02
N SER A 208 -22.36 8.09 -3.13
CA SER A 208 -22.45 7.49 -4.48
C SER A 208 -21.50 6.28 -4.62
N CYS A 209 -20.26 6.37 -4.12
CA CYS A 209 -19.34 5.22 -4.09
C CYS A 209 -19.83 4.09 -3.17
N GLN A 210 -20.44 4.41 -2.03
CA GLN A 210 -21.02 3.42 -1.11
C GLN A 210 -22.25 2.71 -1.70
N ASP A 211 -23.00 3.41 -2.56
CA ASP A 211 -24.13 2.87 -3.33
C ASP A 211 -23.69 2.12 -4.61
N GLU A 212 -22.39 1.86 -4.75
CA GLU A 212 -21.76 1.18 -5.89
C GLU A 212 -21.92 1.92 -7.23
N ASP A 213 -22.13 3.24 -7.20
CA ASP A 213 -21.90 4.09 -8.38
C ASP A 213 -20.40 4.28 -8.59
N LEU A 214 -19.86 3.51 -9.55
CA LEU A 214 -18.43 3.47 -9.85
C LEU A 214 -18.02 4.44 -10.96
N THR A 215 -18.88 5.39 -11.37
CA THR A 215 -18.61 6.28 -12.51
C THR A 215 -17.35 7.14 -12.30
N MET A 216 -17.04 7.50 -11.05
CA MET A 216 -15.85 8.28 -10.66
C MET A 216 -14.72 7.40 -10.07
N VAL A 217 -14.93 6.08 -10.02
CA VAL A 217 -14.01 5.14 -9.38
C VAL A 217 -13.02 4.58 -10.39
N ARG A 218 -11.74 4.72 -10.09
CA ARG A 218 -10.64 4.05 -10.79
C ARG A 218 -10.44 2.67 -10.17
N THR A 219 -10.20 1.66 -11.02
CA THR A 219 -9.95 0.28 -10.60
C THR A 219 -8.58 -0.17 -11.11
N LEU A 220 -7.73 -0.63 -10.21
CA LEU A 220 -6.40 -1.19 -10.50
C LEU A 220 -6.38 -2.68 -10.20
N GLN A 221 -5.95 -3.46 -11.18
CA GLN A 221 -5.52 -4.83 -10.98
C GLN A 221 -4.00 -4.83 -10.81
N LEU A 222 -3.57 -4.66 -9.57
CA LEU A 222 -2.15 -4.77 -9.20
C LEU A 222 -1.66 -6.20 -9.43
N ARG A 223 -0.41 -6.33 -9.86
CA ARG A 223 0.29 -7.61 -10.06
C ARG A 223 1.33 -7.84 -8.98
N SER A 224 1.63 -9.11 -8.70
CA SER A 224 2.76 -9.45 -7.84
C SER A 224 4.03 -8.76 -8.33
N GLY A 225 4.73 -8.09 -7.41
CA GLY A 225 5.93 -7.31 -7.68
C GLY A 225 5.67 -5.85 -8.01
N ASP A 226 4.42 -5.40 -8.16
CA ASP A 226 4.11 -3.98 -8.36
C ASP A 226 4.36 -3.18 -7.08
N LEU A 227 5.04 -2.03 -7.21
CA LEU A 227 5.12 -1.01 -6.18
C LEU A 227 4.08 0.07 -6.45
N GLN A 228 3.32 0.46 -5.43
CA GLN A 228 2.32 1.51 -5.49
C GLN A 228 2.64 2.62 -4.49
N ILE A 229 2.59 3.88 -4.94
CA ILE A 229 2.58 5.07 -4.10
C ILE A 229 1.19 5.69 -4.21
N PHE A 230 0.51 5.89 -3.09
CA PHE A 230 -0.89 6.32 -3.08
C PHE A 230 -1.17 7.40 -2.04
N ARG A 231 -1.88 8.47 -2.43
CA ARG A 231 -2.32 9.58 -1.57
C ARG A 231 -3.75 9.34 -1.06
N GLY A 232 -3.88 8.52 -0.02
CA GLY A 232 -5.18 8.07 0.51
C GLY A 232 -5.91 9.05 1.43
N ARG A 233 -5.26 10.13 1.89
CA ARG A 233 -5.88 11.12 2.79
C ARG A 233 -7.12 11.78 2.18
N PHE A 234 -7.09 12.10 0.90
CA PHE A 234 -8.19 12.77 0.19
C PHE A 234 -8.88 11.88 -0.84
N SER A 235 -8.46 10.63 -0.95
CA SER A 235 -8.95 9.68 -1.95
C SER A 235 -9.64 8.51 -1.27
N LEU A 236 -10.95 8.38 -1.48
CA LEU A 236 -11.73 7.28 -0.93
C LEU A 236 -11.31 6.00 -1.65
N HIS A 237 -10.93 4.95 -0.92
CA HIS A 237 -10.41 3.74 -1.54
C HIS A 237 -10.80 2.46 -0.80
N ARG A 238 -10.74 1.33 -1.51
CA ARG A 238 -11.07 0.00 -1.01
C ARG A 238 -10.26 -1.08 -1.71
N VAL A 239 -10.24 -2.26 -1.13
CA VAL A 239 -9.85 -3.50 -1.81
C VAL A 239 -11.08 -4.39 -1.92
N THR A 240 -11.48 -4.71 -3.15
CA THR A 240 -12.67 -5.53 -3.40
C THR A 240 -12.50 -6.92 -2.79
N LYS A 241 -13.62 -7.56 -2.49
CA LYS A 241 -13.64 -8.93 -1.97
C LYS A 241 -12.79 -9.87 -2.83
N VAL A 242 -11.91 -10.62 -2.19
CA VAL A 242 -11.15 -11.72 -2.83
C VAL A 242 -12.12 -12.86 -3.10
N ALA A 243 -12.11 -13.41 -4.32
CA ALA A 243 -13.00 -14.52 -4.67
C ALA A 243 -12.74 -15.75 -3.78
N THR A 244 -13.77 -16.56 -3.53
CA THR A 244 -13.70 -17.68 -2.58
C THR A 244 -12.78 -18.83 -3.03
N ASP A 245 -12.47 -18.90 -4.32
CA ASP A 245 -11.59 -19.89 -4.96
C ASP A 245 -10.24 -19.30 -5.38
N SER A 246 -9.98 -18.03 -5.06
CA SER A 246 -8.70 -17.36 -5.29
C SER A 246 -7.67 -17.75 -4.21
N PRO A 247 -6.35 -17.64 -4.47
CA PRO A 247 -5.36 -17.53 -3.39
C PRO A 247 -5.57 -16.26 -2.54
N ALA A 248 -4.98 -16.27 -1.35
CA ALA A 248 -4.93 -15.10 -0.47
C ALA A 248 -4.09 -13.98 -1.10
N ARG A 249 -4.52 -12.73 -0.87
CA ARG A 249 -3.83 -11.52 -1.29
C ARG A 249 -2.97 -10.99 -0.14
N HIS A 250 -1.67 -10.86 -0.35
CA HIS A 250 -0.74 -10.30 0.63
C HIS A 250 -0.05 -9.06 0.07
N THR A 251 -0.19 -7.94 0.78
CA THR A 251 0.45 -6.67 0.42
C THR A 251 1.33 -6.21 1.57
N ALA A 252 2.60 -5.97 1.28
CA ALA A 252 3.48 -5.27 2.20
C ALA A 252 3.15 -3.77 2.16
N VAL A 253 2.89 -3.18 3.32
CA VAL A 253 2.56 -1.76 3.49
C VAL A 253 3.70 -1.12 4.28
N PHE A 254 4.35 -0.15 3.64
CA PHE A 254 5.51 0.62 4.12
C PHE A 254 5.05 1.99 4.63
#